data_AF-A0A3S1TFN5-F1
#
_entry.id   AF-A0A3S1TFN5-F1
#
_cell.length_a   1.000
_cell.length_b   1.000
_cell.length_c   1.000
_cell.angle_alpha   90.00
_cell.angle_beta   90.00
_cell.angle_gamma   90.00
#
_symmetry.space_group_name_H-M   'P 1'
#
loop_
_entity.id
_entity.type
_entity.pdbx_description
1 polymer ?
#
loop_
_entity_poly.entity_id
_entity_poly.type
_entity_poly.pdbx_seq_one_letter_code
_entity_poly.pdbx_strand_id
1 'polypeptide(L)'
;MNQQPNILSPKEAFKACFSAVAGYLGRPSAETVLFAGVPLSDTRIAADDIRHLAERIGLEVTEFNHRDFLRGRIDLPAIVFRVSQLPVALLALGEGDAYITAPQEDGRTTIGRSELAASYISGGASFSITYANAAETMSVGSAARIERRHWLTGTMGAFWRTYSKVVLAAVFINLLAIASPIFTMNVYDRILPNKAISTLWVLALGIGAVILFDLLLKTARASLID
;
A
#
# COMPACT_ATOMS: atom_id res chain seq x y z
N MET A 1 16.80 26.27 24.33
CA MET A 1 15.53 26.98 24.09
C MET A 1 14.45 26.15 24.78
N ASN A 2 13.92 26.67 25.89
CA ASN A 2 12.95 26.03 26.77
C ASN A 2 11.70 25.58 26.00
N GLN A 3 11.20 24.36 26.22
CA GLN A 3 9.76 24.13 26.25
C GLN A 3 9.39 23.15 27.38
N GLN A 4 8.40 23.60 28.13
CA GLN A 4 7.82 23.09 29.37
C GLN A 4 7.30 21.64 29.27
N PRO A 5 7.06 20.96 30.42
CA PRO A 5 6.36 19.68 30.45
C PRO A 5 4.96 19.90 29.86
N ASN A 6 4.75 19.42 28.63
CA ASN A 6 3.50 19.58 27.93
C ASN A 6 2.46 18.71 28.66
N ILE A 7 1.48 19.34 29.30
CA ILE A 7 0.30 18.64 29.79
C ILE A 7 -0.46 18.23 28.53
N LEU A 8 -0.13 17.06 27.98
CA LEU A 8 -0.77 16.51 26.80
C LEU A 8 -2.26 16.39 27.09
N SER A 9 -3.07 17.19 26.40
CA SER A 9 -4.52 17.01 26.48
C SER A 9 -4.89 15.60 25.97
N PRO A 10 -5.99 14.98 26.45
CA PRO A 10 -6.41 13.66 25.98
C PRO A 10 -6.52 13.56 24.46
N LYS A 11 -6.90 14.67 23.82
CA LYS A 11 -6.97 14.85 22.37
C LYS A 11 -5.60 14.82 21.70
N GLU A 12 -4.63 15.60 22.18
CA GLU A 12 -3.27 15.60 21.61
C GLU A 12 -2.58 14.25 21.77
N ALA A 13 -2.78 13.61 22.92
CA ALA A 13 -2.27 12.26 23.16
C ALA A 13 -2.85 11.24 22.18
N PHE A 14 -4.16 11.32 21.91
CA PHE A 14 -4.79 10.47 20.90
C PHE A 14 -4.25 10.75 19.50
N LYS A 15 -4.09 12.03 19.13
CA LYS A 15 -3.54 12.38 17.82
C LYS A 15 -2.13 11.82 17.62
N ALA A 16 -1.28 11.91 18.64
CA ALA A 16 0.05 11.32 18.63
C ALA A 16 -0.02 9.79 18.49
N CYS A 17 -0.89 9.12 19.25
CA CYS A 17 -1.10 7.68 19.16
C CYS A 17 -1.57 7.24 17.77
N PHE A 18 -2.58 7.91 17.22
CA PHE A 18 -3.13 7.60 15.91
C PHE A 18 -2.13 7.87 14.78
N SER A 19 -1.36 8.96 14.87
CA SER A 19 -0.28 9.26 13.92
C SER A 19 0.82 8.19 13.97
N ALA A 20 1.15 7.68 15.17
CA ALA A 20 2.11 6.60 15.34
C ALA A 20 1.60 5.27 14.75
N VAL A 21 0.33 4.93 14.98
CA VAL A 21 -0.30 3.74 14.36
C VAL A 21 -0.34 3.86 12.84
N ALA A 22 -0.77 5.02 12.32
CA ALA A 22 -0.80 5.28 10.87
C ALA A 22 0.61 5.15 10.26
N GLY A 23 1.62 5.77 10.89
CA GLY A 23 3.02 5.65 10.47
C GLY A 23 3.54 4.22 10.52
N TYR A 24 3.18 3.45 11.56
CA TYR A 24 3.56 2.04 11.69
C TYR A 24 2.94 1.17 10.60
N LEU A 25 1.70 1.46 10.18
CA LEU A 25 1.02 0.80 9.07
C LEU A 25 1.41 1.34 7.68
N GLY A 26 2.38 2.25 7.59
CA GLY A 26 2.83 2.83 6.33
C GLY A 26 1.83 3.78 5.67
N ARG A 27 0.91 4.37 6.44
CA ARG A 27 -0.04 5.40 6.01
C ARG A 27 0.47 6.81 6.35
N PRO A 28 -0.09 7.87 5.74
CA PRO A 28 0.29 9.25 6.08
C PRO A 28 0.15 9.49 7.59
N SER A 29 1.22 9.96 8.24
CA SER A 29 1.27 10.21 9.68
C SER A 29 1.20 11.69 10.06
N ALA A 30 1.15 12.58 9.06
CA ALA A 30 1.12 14.02 9.28
C ALA A 30 -0.23 14.45 9.87
N GLU A 31 -0.20 15.17 11.00
CA GLU A 31 -1.41 15.63 11.69
C GLU A 31 -2.32 16.47 10.78
N THR A 32 -1.72 17.31 9.94
CA THR A 32 -2.43 18.14 8.95
C THR A 32 -3.19 17.33 7.92
N VAL A 33 -2.77 16.09 7.63
CA VAL A 33 -3.44 15.19 6.68
C VAL A 33 -4.50 14.36 7.40
N LEU A 34 -4.15 13.83 8.57
CA LEU A 34 -5.00 12.93 9.34
C LEU A 34 -6.25 13.63 9.89
N PHE A 35 -6.10 14.85 10.42
CA PHE A 35 -7.17 15.53 11.16
C PHE A 35 -7.79 16.72 10.39
N ALA A 36 -7.48 16.88 9.10
CA ALA A 36 -8.06 17.93 8.27
C ALA A 36 -9.60 17.83 8.25
N GLY A 37 -10.27 18.85 8.78
CA GLY A 37 -11.73 18.96 8.77
C GLY A 37 -12.47 18.04 9.74
N VAL A 38 -11.80 17.40 10.71
CA VAL A 38 -12.45 16.55 11.72
C VAL A 38 -12.54 17.28 13.06
N PRO A 39 -13.75 17.60 13.55
CA PRO A 39 -13.93 18.19 14.86
C PRO A 39 -13.74 17.13 15.95
N LEU A 40 -12.53 17.03 16.50
CA LEU A 40 -12.26 16.20 17.67
C LEU A 40 -12.64 16.94 18.95
N SER A 41 -13.51 16.33 19.76
CA SER A 41 -13.87 16.83 21.09
C SER A 41 -12.66 16.78 22.04
N ASP A 42 -12.52 17.78 22.91
CA ASP A 42 -11.37 17.89 23.83
C ASP A 42 -11.46 16.92 25.03
N THR A 43 -12.66 16.49 25.38
CA THR A 43 -12.93 15.65 26.57
C THR A 43 -13.02 14.16 26.29
N ARG A 44 -13.49 13.76 25.10
CA ARG A 44 -13.67 12.34 24.74
C ARG A 44 -13.65 12.16 23.24
N ILE A 45 -12.88 11.19 22.77
CA ILE A 45 -12.91 10.77 21.35
C ILE A 45 -14.00 9.72 21.21
N ALA A 46 -14.98 9.95 20.33
CA ALA A 46 -16.02 8.97 20.04
C ALA A 46 -15.45 7.87 19.13
N ALA A 47 -15.97 6.65 19.26
CA ALA A 47 -15.55 5.53 18.42
C ALA A 47 -15.80 5.80 16.92
N ASP A 48 -16.90 6.48 16.61
CA ASP A 48 -17.24 6.88 15.24
C ASP A 48 -16.20 7.83 14.63
N ASP A 49 -15.67 8.77 15.43
CA ASP A 49 -14.60 9.68 14.97
C ASP A 49 -13.33 8.90 14.61
N ILE A 50 -12.96 7.91 15.41
CA ILE A 50 -11.80 7.04 15.17
C ILE A 50 -12.00 6.26 13.87
N ARG A 51 -13.19 5.71 13.67
CA ARG A 51 -13.55 4.96 12.46
C ARG A 51 -13.48 5.84 11.22
N HIS A 52 -14.08 7.02 11.26
CA HIS A 52 -14.02 7.97 10.15
C HIS A 52 -12.58 8.44 9.84
N LEU A 53 -11.75 8.67 10.86
CA LEU A 53 -10.34 9.01 10.66
C LEU A 53 -9.56 7.86 10.01
N ALA A 54 -9.82 6.62 10.43
CA ALA A 54 -9.16 5.43 9.91
C ALA A 54 -9.57 5.10 8.47
N GLU A 55 -10.86 5.17 8.15
CA GLU A 55 -11.39 4.93 6.79
C GLU A 55 -10.74 5.85 5.76
N ARG A 56 -10.53 7.13 6.12
CA ARG A 56 -9.88 8.13 5.25
C ARG A 56 -8.47 7.76 4.83
N ILE A 57 -7.77 6.95 5.63
CA ILE A 57 -6.42 6.47 5.34
C ILE A 57 -6.39 4.98 4.97
N GLY A 58 -7.55 4.39 4.64
CA GLY A 58 -7.67 3.00 4.21
C GLY A 58 -7.30 2.01 5.32
N LEU A 59 -7.75 2.30 6.54
CA LEU A 59 -7.65 1.43 7.70
C LEU A 59 -9.05 1.02 8.17
N GLU A 60 -9.16 -0.22 8.64
CA GLU A 60 -10.35 -0.75 9.31
C GLU A 60 -10.15 -0.74 10.82
N VAL A 61 -11.21 -0.42 11.56
CA VAL A 61 -11.18 -0.30 13.03
C VAL A 61 -12.05 -1.38 13.64
N THR A 62 -11.45 -2.16 14.55
CA THR A 62 -12.19 -3.11 15.39
C THR A 62 -12.06 -2.69 16.84
N GLU A 63 -13.20 -2.36 17.45
CA GLU A 63 -13.25 -1.96 18.86
C GLU A 63 -13.20 -3.18 19.77
N PHE A 64 -12.55 -3.03 20.92
CA PHE A 64 -12.47 -4.09 21.92
C PHE A 64 -12.65 -3.53 23.33
N ASN A 65 -13.18 -4.37 24.21
CA ASN A 65 -13.40 -4.03 25.60
C ASN A 65 -12.26 -4.54 26.49
N HIS A 66 -12.25 -4.12 27.75
CA HIS A 66 -11.29 -4.59 28.77
C HIS A 66 -11.17 -6.13 28.82
N ARG A 67 -12.29 -6.85 28.69
CA ARG A 67 -12.30 -8.32 28.74
C ARG A 67 -11.59 -8.97 27.54
N ASP A 68 -11.70 -8.36 26.36
CA ASP A 68 -11.08 -8.87 25.14
C ASP A 68 -9.57 -8.65 25.18
N PHE A 69 -9.14 -7.50 25.72
CA PHE A 69 -7.74 -7.22 26.02
C PHE A 69 -7.13 -8.25 26.98
N LEU A 70 -7.79 -8.53 28.12
CA LEU A 70 -7.29 -9.52 29.09
C LEU A 70 -7.14 -10.92 28.47
N ARG A 71 -8.09 -11.30 27.60
CA ARG A 71 -8.06 -12.57 26.86
C ARG A 71 -7.04 -12.60 25.72
N GLY A 72 -6.37 -11.49 25.40
CA GLY A 72 -5.44 -11.39 24.28
C GLY A 72 -6.13 -11.47 22.92
N ARG A 73 -7.41 -11.15 22.82
CA ARG A 73 -8.17 -11.09 21.57
C ARG A 73 -8.10 -9.69 20.98
N ILE A 74 -6.89 -9.21 20.78
CA ILE A 74 -6.62 -7.90 20.19
C ILE A 74 -5.65 -8.06 19.03
N ASP A 75 -5.94 -7.37 17.95
CA ASP A 75 -5.05 -7.30 16.80
C ASP A 75 -4.16 -6.07 16.92
N LEU A 76 -2.86 -6.24 16.68
CA LEU A 76 -1.90 -5.14 16.70
C LEU A 76 -1.69 -4.63 15.27
N PRO A 77 -1.48 -3.31 15.09
CA PRO A 77 -1.41 -2.25 16.11
C PRO A 77 -2.78 -1.81 16.66
N ALA A 78 -2.81 -1.40 17.93
CA ALA A 78 -4.02 -0.98 18.64
C ALA A 78 -3.79 0.26 19.50
N ILE A 79 -4.82 1.07 19.72
CA ILE A 79 -4.82 2.18 20.71
C ILE A 79 -5.65 1.74 21.90
N VAL A 80 -5.07 1.84 23.10
CA VAL A 80 -5.72 1.49 24.36
C VAL A 80 -6.05 2.76 25.14
N PHE A 81 -7.32 2.91 25.52
CA PHE A 81 -7.83 3.98 26.37
C PHE A 81 -7.89 3.54 27.84
N ARG A 82 -7.24 4.31 28.73
CA ARG A 82 -7.14 3.99 30.16
C ARG A 82 -8.04 4.89 30.98
N VAL A 83 -8.62 4.36 32.06
CA VAL A 83 -9.42 5.12 33.02
C VAL A 83 -8.44 5.92 33.87
N SER A 84 -8.38 7.24 33.65
CA SER A 84 -7.50 8.20 34.36
C SER A 84 -6.05 8.32 33.87
N GLN A 85 -5.73 7.84 32.66
CA GLN A 85 -4.43 8.09 32.02
C GLN A 85 -4.59 8.35 30.52
N LEU A 86 -3.56 8.95 29.90
CA LEU A 86 -3.53 9.20 28.47
C LEU A 86 -3.57 7.91 27.63
N PRO A 87 -4.17 7.92 26.44
CA PRO A 87 -4.15 6.76 25.55
C PRO A 87 -2.71 6.34 25.21
N VAL A 88 -2.52 5.05 24.93
CA VAL A 88 -1.23 4.51 24.45
C VAL A 88 -1.46 3.70 23.19
N ALA A 89 -0.64 3.95 22.17
CA ALA A 89 -0.55 3.13 20.98
C ALA A 89 0.35 1.92 21.24
N LEU A 90 -0.20 0.72 21.10
CA LEU A 90 0.50 -0.56 21.02
C LEU A 90 0.77 -0.86 19.55
N LEU A 91 2.03 -0.87 19.14
CA LEU A 91 2.43 -1.05 17.74
C LEU A 91 2.68 -2.52 17.41
N ALA A 92 3.39 -3.21 18.30
CA ALA A 92 3.79 -4.60 18.12
C ALA A 92 4.00 -5.29 19.46
N LEU A 93 4.06 -6.62 19.45
CA LEU A 93 4.50 -7.40 20.60
C LEU A 93 6.01 -7.61 20.48
N GLY A 94 6.75 -7.17 21.49
CA GLY A 94 8.19 -7.36 21.62
C GLY A 94 8.55 -8.65 22.36
N GLU A 95 9.84 -8.80 22.68
CA GLU A 95 10.33 -9.95 23.45
C GLU A 95 9.83 -9.88 24.90
N GLY A 96 9.40 -11.02 25.45
CA GLY A 96 8.99 -11.13 26.85
C GLY A 96 7.58 -10.62 27.18
N ASP A 97 6.64 -10.67 26.24
CA ASP A 97 5.23 -10.24 26.42
C ASP A 97 5.09 -8.74 26.75
N ALA A 98 6.08 -7.94 26.32
CA ALA A 98 6.05 -6.49 26.37
C ALA A 98 5.52 -5.94 25.04
N TYR A 99 4.59 -4.98 25.10
CA TYR A 99 4.15 -4.27 23.91
C TYR A 99 5.12 -3.14 23.58
N ILE A 100 5.51 -3.04 22.31
CA ILE A 100 6.21 -1.89 21.76
C ILE A 100 5.20 -0.77 21.58
N THR A 101 5.48 0.39 22.14
CA THR A 101 4.60 1.56 22.11
C THR A 101 5.22 2.71 21.34
N ALA A 102 4.38 3.66 20.93
CA ALA A 102 4.88 5.01 20.65
C ALA A 102 5.53 5.62 21.91
N PRO A 103 6.42 6.62 21.78
CA PRO A 103 6.98 7.31 22.94
C PRO A 103 5.88 7.79 23.89
N GLN A 104 5.90 7.27 25.11
CA GLN A 104 5.00 7.67 26.19
C GLN A 104 5.46 8.99 26.83
N GLU A 105 4.68 9.52 27.77
CA GLU A 105 5.03 10.75 28.52
C GLU A 105 6.42 10.66 29.16
N ASP A 106 6.77 9.49 29.70
CA ASP A 106 8.07 9.22 30.33
C ASP A 106 9.18 8.88 29.30
N GLY A 107 8.93 9.04 28.00
CA GLY A 107 9.84 8.66 26.92
C GLY A 107 10.00 7.16 26.71
N ARG A 108 9.30 6.33 27.49
CA ARG A 108 9.29 4.87 27.35
C ARG A 108 8.64 4.45 26.04
N THR A 109 9.18 3.41 25.43
CA THR A 109 8.73 2.83 24.15
C THR A 109 8.30 1.38 24.28
N THR A 110 8.21 0.88 25.51
CA THR A 110 7.80 -0.48 25.84
C THR A 110 6.97 -0.49 27.11
N ILE A 111 5.88 -1.24 27.12
CA ILE A 111 5.05 -1.45 28.31
C ILE A 111 4.77 -2.94 28.50
N GLY A 112 4.94 -3.45 29.73
CA GLY A 112 4.64 -4.84 30.04
C GLY A 112 3.13 -5.12 29.97
N ARG A 113 2.73 -6.31 29.52
CA ARG A 113 1.31 -6.70 29.55
C ARG A 113 0.70 -6.64 30.96
N SER A 114 1.46 -7.03 31.98
CA SER A 114 1.04 -6.99 33.39
C SER A 114 0.84 -5.56 33.90
N GLU A 115 1.72 -4.63 33.53
CA GLU A 115 1.61 -3.21 33.85
C GLU A 115 0.39 -2.57 33.18
N LEU A 116 0.14 -2.93 31.92
CA LEU A 116 -1.02 -2.46 31.18
C LEU A 116 -2.33 -3.06 31.70
N ALA A 117 -2.31 -4.33 32.15
CA ALA A 117 -3.46 -4.96 32.80
C ALA A 117 -3.79 -4.34 34.17
N ALA A 118 -2.78 -3.87 34.91
CA ALA A 118 -2.97 -3.14 36.17
C ALA A 118 -3.57 -1.75 35.96
N SER A 119 -3.25 -1.12 34.82
CA SER A 119 -3.79 0.20 34.46
C SER A 119 -5.19 0.06 33.88
N TYR A 120 -6.20 0.06 34.75
CA TYR A 120 -7.62 -0.17 34.41
C TYR A 120 -8.03 0.41 33.04
N ILE A 121 -8.24 -0.49 32.07
CA ILE A 121 -8.50 -0.16 30.66
C ILE A 121 -10.01 0.04 30.48
N SER A 122 -10.41 1.15 29.84
CA SER A 122 -11.80 1.40 29.46
C SER A 122 -12.18 0.60 28.21
N GLY A 123 -11.26 0.54 27.24
CA GLY A 123 -11.40 -0.18 25.98
C GLY A 123 -10.30 0.23 25.01
N GLY A 124 -10.44 -0.12 23.74
CA GLY A 124 -9.50 0.27 22.71
C GLY A 124 -10.00 0.02 21.29
N ALA A 125 -9.17 0.42 20.34
CA ALA A 125 -9.41 0.26 18.92
C ALA A 125 -8.19 -0.43 18.29
N SER A 126 -8.41 -1.56 17.64
CA SER A 126 -7.42 -2.27 16.82
C SER A 126 -7.52 -1.77 15.39
N PHE A 127 -6.38 -1.63 14.72
CA PHE A 127 -6.30 -1.08 13.37
C PHE A 127 -5.70 -2.12 12.42
N SER A 128 -6.38 -2.35 11.30
CA SER A 128 -5.88 -3.20 10.22
C SER A 128 -5.96 -2.47 8.87
N ILE A 129 -5.19 -2.93 7.90
CA ILE A 129 -5.15 -2.30 6.58
C ILE A 129 -6.32 -2.85 5.75
N THR A 130 -7.19 -1.97 5.27
CA THR A 130 -8.19 -2.34 4.27
C THR A 130 -7.50 -2.45 2.91
N TYR A 131 -7.33 -3.68 2.42
CA TYR A 131 -7.00 -3.88 1.01
C TYR A 131 -8.27 -3.65 0.19
N ALA A 132 -8.36 -2.50 -0.46
CA ALA A 132 -9.39 -2.25 -1.47
C ALA A 132 -9.08 -3.06 -2.75
N ASN A 133 -9.08 -4.38 -2.63
CA ASN A 133 -9.12 -5.29 -3.77
C ASN A 133 -10.50 -5.92 -3.80
N ALA A 134 -11.42 -5.24 -4.49
CA ALA A 134 -12.63 -5.83 -5.03
C ALA A 134 -12.25 -6.79 -6.18
N ALA A 135 -11.55 -7.87 -5.86
CA ALA A 135 -11.39 -9.09 -6.63
C ALA A 135 -10.46 -10.01 -5.82
N GLU A 136 -10.89 -11.25 -5.63
CA GLU A 136 -10.15 -12.34 -4.99
C GLU A 136 -10.07 -12.30 -3.46
N THR A 137 -11.16 -12.80 -2.86
CA THR A 137 -11.09 -13.69 -1.71
C THR A 137 -9.95 -14.70 -1.88
N MET A 138 -8.89 -14.62 -1.08
CA MET A 138 -8.22 -15.78 -0.46
C MET A 138 -7.04 -15.39 0.44
N SER A 139 -7.06 -15.98 1.64
CA SER A 139 -5.97 -16.22 2.59
C SER A 139 -5.57 -15.10 3.56
N VAL A 140 -6.23 -15.16 4.72
CA VAL A 140 -5.64 -14.98 6.05
C VAL A 140 -4.24 -15.60 6.10
N GLY A 141 -3.26 -14.91 6.70
CA GLY A 141 -1.99 -15.51 7.05
C GLY A 141 -0.84 -14.54 7.33
N SER A 142 -0.62 -14.28 8.63
CA SER A 142 0.68 -13.99 9.26
C SER A 142 1.50 -12.78 8.79
N ALA A 143 1.52 -11.76 9.64
CA ALA A 143 2.66 -10.87 9.79
C ALA A 143 3.90 -11.68 10.22
N ALA A 144 5.00 -11.55 9.47
CA ALA A 144 6.36 -11.40 9.99
C ALA A 144 7.39 -11.60 8.86
N ARG A 145 7.90 -10.49 8.31
CA ARG A 145 9.35 -10.29 8.23
C ARG A 145 9.68 -8.85 7.88
N ILE A 146 10.21 -8.15 8.88
CA ILE A 146 11.10 -7.01 8.64
C ILE A 146 12.33 -7.59 7.93
N GLU A 147 12.32 -7.56 6.59
CA GLU A 147 13.53 -7.74 5.81
C GLU A 147 13.84 -6.41 5.10
N ARG A 148 14.89 -5.76 5.61
CA ARG A 148 15.51 -4.54 5.12
C ARG A 148 16.18 -4.71 3.74
N ARG A 149 15.50 -5.30 2.75
CA ARG A 149 16.07 -5.47 1.40
C ARG A 149 15.06 -5.16 0.29
N HIS A 150 15.31 -4.01 -0.34
CA HIS A 150 14.94 -3.66 -1.71
C HIS A 150 13.46 -3.32 -1.99
N TRP A 151 13.03 -2.16 -1.48
CA TRP A 151 11.72 -1.53 -1.76
C TRP A 151 11.46 -1.19 -3.25
N LEU A 152 12.47 -1.25 -4.12
CA LEU A 152 12.32 -1.01 -5.57
C LEU A 152 11.89 -2.24 -6.39
N THR A 153 12.03 -3.45 -5.86
CA THR A 153 11.71 -4.69 -6.61
C THR A 153 10.50 -5.43 -6.09
N GLY A 154 10.11 -5.22 -4.82
CA GLY A 154 8.99 -5.91 -4.17
C GLY A 154 7.61 -5.52 -4.71
N THR A 155 7.43 -4.29 -5.18
CA THR A 155 6.15 -3.81 -5.72
C THR A 155 5.99 -4.07 -7.23
N MET A 156 7.07 -4.28 -7.97
CA MET A 156 7.00 -4.51 -9.42
C MET A 156 6.50 -5.93 -9.75
N GLY A 157 6.83 -6.93 -8.92
CA GLY A 157 6.53 -8.35 -9.19
C GLY A 157 5.03 -8.66 -9.39
N ALA A 158 4.15 -7.95 -8.69
CA ALA A 158 2.70 -8.17 -8.80
C ALA A 158 2.10 -7.67 -10.13
N PHE A 159 2.76 -6.72 -10.82
CA PHE A 159 2.29 -6.14 -12.09
C PHE A 159 3.15 -6.52 -13.30
N TRP A 160 4.25 -7.26 -13.13
CA TRP A 160 5.14 -7.67 -14.23
C TRP A 160 4.40 -8.40 -15.36
N ARG A 161 3.30 -9.12 -15.08
CA ARG A 161 2.50 -9.83 -16.09
C ARG A 161 1.66 -8.92 -17.00
N THR A 162 1.32 -7.71 -16.53
CA THR A 162 0.62 -6.70 -17.31
C THR A 162 1.61 -5.80 -18.04
N TYR A 163 2.68 -5.37 -17.36
CA TYR A 163 3.76 -4.59 -17.99
C TYR A 163 4.53 -5.39 -19.03
N SER A 164 4.70 -6.71 -18.87
CA SER A 164 5.38 -7.55 -19.88
C SER A 164 4.67 -7.52 -21.22
N LYS A 165 3.34 -7.41 -21.25
CA LYS A 165 2.57 -7.27 -22.50
C LYS A 165 2.91 -5.95 -23.22
N VAL A 166 3.04 -4.86 -22.47
CA VAL A 166 3.39 -3.54 -23.01
C VAL A 166 4.85 -3.50 -23.49
N VAL A 167 5.76 -4.09 -22.72
CA VAL A 167 7.18 -4.19 -23.11
C VAL A 167 7.35 -5.09 -24.34
N LEU A 168 6.67 -6.24 -24.36
CA LEU A 168 6.71 -7.15 -25.51
C LEU A 168 6.12 -6.47 -26.76
N ALA A 169 5.00 -5.76 -26.62
CA ALA A 169 4.44 -4.92 -27.67
C ALA A 169 5.47 -3.90 -28.19
N ALA A 170 6.12 -3.13 -27.31
CA ALA A 170 7.13 -2.15 -27.69
C ALA A 170 8.35 -2.77 -28.39
N VAL A 171 8.78 -3.96 -27.97
CA VAL A 171 9.85 -4.72 -28.64
C VAL A 171 9.41 -5.15 -30.03
N PHE A 172 8.20 -5.68 -30.20
CA PHE A 172 7.67 -6.05 -31.50
C PHE A 172 7.53 -4.85 -32.45
N ILE A 173 7.07 -3.70 -31.97
CA ILE A 173 7.02 -2.46 -32.77
C ILE A 173 8.41 -2.11 -33.29
N ASN A 174 9.42 -2.10 -32.41
CA ASN A 174 10.80 -1.80 -32.81
C ASN A 174 11.36 -2.85 -33.78
N LEU A 175 11.02 -4.12 -33.63
CA LEU A 175 11.43 -5.17 -34.56
C LEU A 175 10.80 -5.00 -35.95
N LEU A 176 9.49 -4.68 -36.00
CA LEU A 176 8.77 -4.42 -37.25
C LEU A 176 9.26 -3.15 -37.95
N ALA A 177 9.65 -2.13 -37.19
CA ALA A 177 10.25 -0.91 -37.73
C ALA A 177 11.56 -1.19 -38.47
N ILE A 178 12.38 -2.14 -37.99
CA ILE A 178 13.61 -2.58 -38.65
C ILE A 178 13.32 -3.53 -39.83
N ALA A 179 12.20 -4.25 -39.80
CA ALA A 179 11.81 -5.19 -40.86
C ALA A 179 11.50 -4.48 -42.20
N SER A 180 10.88 -3.29 -42.18
CA SER A 180 10.53 -2.56 -43.41
C SER A 180 11.74 -2.12 -44.26
N PRO A 181 12.81 -1.52 -43.68
CA PRO A 181 14.05 -1.24 -44.40
C PRO A 181 14.75 -2.49 -44.94
N ILE A 182 14.84 -3.56 -44.14
CA ILE A 182 15.49 -4.82 -44.52
C ILE A 182 14.74 -5.50 -45.67
N PHE A 183 13.41 -5.47 -45.61
CA PHE A 183 12.56 -5.99 -46.66
C PHE A 183 12.77 -5.21 -47.95
N THR A 184 12.70 -3.87 -47.87
CA THR A 184 12.89 -2.99 -49.03
C THR A 184 14.24 -3.28 -49.68
N MET A 185 15.31 -3.34 -48.89
CA MET A 185 16.65 -3.69 -49.38
C MET A 185 16.68 -5.07 -50.07
N ASN A 186 16.05 -6.10 -49.49
CA ASN A 186 15.99 -7.42 -50.10
C ASN A 186 15.17 -7.45 -51.41
N VAL A 187 14.05 -6.72 -51.47
CA VAL A 187 13.21 -6.68 -52.68
C VAL A 187 13.93 -6.02 -53.84
N TYR A 188 14.55 -4.86 -53.57
CA TYR A 188 15.28 -4.11 -54.58
C TYR A 188 16.50 -4.88 -55.08
N ASP A 189 17.27 -5.51 -54.18
CA ASP A 189 18.53 -6.18 -54.56
C ASP A 189 18.32 -7.56 -55.19
N ARG A 190 17.29 -8.32 -54.79
CA ARG A 190 17.14 -9.74 -55.21
C ARG A 190 15.88 -10.06 -56.02
N ILE A 191 14.77 -9.37 -55.79
CA ILE A 191 13.46 -9.73 -56.36
C ILE A 191 13.13 -8.93 -57.62
N LEU A 192 13.44 -7.63 -57.63
CA LEU A 192 13.22 -6.76 -58.80
C LEU A 192 14.01 -7.20 -60.05
N PRO A 193 15.29 -7.65 -59.94
CA PRO A 193 16.07 -8.05 -61.11
C PRO A 193 15.61 -9.37 -61.74
N ASN A 194 15.09 -10.30 -60.93
CA ASN A 194 14.83 -11.70 -61.35
C ASN A 194 13.41 -11.97 -61.91
N LYS A 195 12.55 -10.95 -62.10
CA LYS A 195 11.14 -11.10 -62.54
C LYS A 195 10.34 -12.14 -61.75
N ALA A 196 10.59 -12.27 -60.45
CA ALA A 196 9.96 -13.28 -59.59
C ALA A 196 8.61 -12.79 -59.03
N ILE A 197 7.56 -12.82 -59.85
CA ILE A 197 6.17 -12.45 -59.47
C ILE A 197 5.67 -13.29 -58.27
N SER A 198 6.15 -14.52 -58.13
CA SER A 198 5.86 -15.40 -56.99
C SER A 198 6.30 -14.83 -55.64
N THR A 199 7.42 -14.11 -55.59
CA THR A 199 7.88 -13.45 -54.35
C THR A 199 7.12 -12.16 -54.04
N LEU A 200 6.61 -11.46 -55.06
CA LEU A 200 5.90 -10.18 -54.88
C LEU A 200 4.64 -10.32 -54.01
N TRP A 201 3.86 -11.39 -54.20
CA TRP A 201 2.66 -11.63 -53.39
C TRP A 201 2.99 -12.04 -51.95
N VAL A 202 4.07 -12.78 -51.73
CA VAL A 202 4.56 -13.14 -50.38
C VAL A 202 5.02 -11.89 -49.63
N LEU A 203 5.70 -10.99 -50.35
CA LEU A 203 6.14 -9.69 -49.86
C LEU A 203 4.94 -8.79 -49.52
N ALA A 204 3.93 -8.71 -50.40
CA ALA A 204 2.70 -7.97 -50.15
C ALA A 204 1.92 -8.50 -48.93
N LEU A 205 1.88 -9.82 -48.75
CA LEU A 205 1.25 -10.47 -47.60
C LEU A 205 2.05 -10.19 -46.31
N GLY A 206 3.38 -10.15 -46.40
CA GLY A 206 4.26 -9.73 -45.30
C GLY A 206 4.01 -8.29 -44.85
N ILE A 207 3.94 -7.33 -45.77
CA ILE A 207 3.62 -5.93 -45.46
C ILE A 207 2.20 -5.80 -44.90
N GLY A 208 1.23 -6.54 -45.46
CA GLY A 208 -0.15 -6.56 -44.96
C GLY A 208 -0.21 -7.02 -43.49
N ALA A 209 0.55 -8.05 -43.13
CA ALA A 209 0.66 -8.52 -41.76
C ALA A 209 1.31 -7.47 -40.84
N VAL A 210 2.38 -6.80 -41.29
CA VAL A 210 3.06 -5.73 -40.52
C VAL A 210 2.09 -4.59 -40.19
N ILE A 211 1.32 -4.11 -41.18
CA ILE A 211 0.34 -3.04 -41.01
C ILE A 211 -0.77 -3.46 -40.04
N LEU A 212 -1.26 -4.70 -40.15
CA LEU A 212 -2.27 -5.24 -39.25
C LEU A 212 -1.77 -5.28 -37.79
N PHE A 213 -0.53 -5.71 -37.57
CA PHE A 213 0.08 -5.73 -36.24
C PHE A 213 0.33 -4.31 -35.69
N ASP A 214 0.79 -3.36 -36.52
CA ASP A 214 0.94 -1.95 -36.10
C ASP A 214 -0.40 -1.36 -35.63
N LEU A 215 -1.49 -1.68 -36.36
CA LEU A 215 -2.83 -1.23 -36.02
C LEU A 215 -3.30 -1.80 -34.67
N LEU A 216 -3.15 -3.11 -34.47
CA LEU A 216 -3.51 -3.78 -33.21
C LEU A 216 -2.73 -3.21 -32.01
N LEU A 217 -1.43 -2.92 -32.20
CA LEU A 217 -0.57 -2.39 -31.14
C LEU A 217 -0.93 -0.93 -30.80
N LYS A 218 -1.27 -0.10 -31.80
CA LYS A 218 -1.80 1.26 -31.57
C LYS A 218 -3.13 1.23 -30.83
N THR A 219 -4.05 0.35 -31.20
CA THR A 219 -5.36 0.24 -30.53
C THR A 219 -5.20 -0.26 -29.09
N ALA A 220 -4.36 -1.27 -28.86
CA ALA A 220 -4.06 -1.74 -27.51
C ALA A 220 -3.44 -0.64 -26.64
N ARG A 221 -2.54 0.18 -27.19
CA ARG A 221 -1.99 1.34 -26.48
C ARG A 221 -3.06 2.38 -26.14
N ALA A 222 -3.98 2.65 -27.06
CA ALA A 222 -5.08 3.60 -26.83
C ALA A 222 -6.00 3.13 -25.70
N SER A 223 -6.36 1.84 -25.69
CA SER A 223 -7.20 1.23 -24.63
C SER A 223 -6.51 1.08 -23.27
N LEU A 224 -5.20 1.30 -23.20
CA LEU A 224 -4.44 1.32 -21.93
C LEU A 224 -4.23 2.75 -21.40
N ILE A 225 -4.49 3.77 -22.22
CA ILE A 225 -4.35 5.20 -21.88
C ILE A 225 -5.70 5.83 -21.52
N ASP A 226 -6.81 5.22 -21.90
CA ASP A 226 -8.17 5.48 -21.42
C ASP A 226 -8.54 4.46 -20.33
#